data_AF-A0A2P6NIA6-F1
#
_entry.id   AF-A0A2P6NIA6-F1
#
_cell.length_a   1.000
_cell.length_b   1.000
_cell.length_c   1.000
_cell.angle_alpha   90.00
_cell.angle_beta   90.00
_cell.angle_gamma   90.00
#
_symmetry.space_group_name_H-M   'P 1'
#
loop_
_entity.id
_entity.type
_entity.pdbx_description
1 polymer ?
#
loop_
_entity_poly.entity_id
_entity_poly.type
_entity_poly.pdbx_seq_one_letter_code
_entity_poly.pdbx_strand_id
1 'polypeptide(L)'
;MSKFRLHFAVEAKSMRGQRLLKRLLSGGSDLSRKKERAEGHHCDGDGDDVTSMDDLPVDVQLVIVTFCDIHSVCNLASLNRRWNEMLKRPILWRQLCGRDFDIVILPSAECTWHQVYKSMIPFDRDEHHFQRCFYGAMRVGAANTTLFGRPRGSFIFRGSSRGDRELSWVDERGRVRHNRMRKTLEGYVGDHWEDETPYTSLGQIMSNHPELTNPLYDLSMTQWFPD
;
A
#
# COMPACT_ATOMS: atom_id res chain seq x y z
N MET A 1 -13.59 0.11 35.45
CA MET A 1 -13.69 1.50 34.95
C MET A 1 -12.94 1.59 33.62
N SER A 2 -13.38 1.03 32.49
CA SER A 2 -14.54 1.29 31.64
C SER A 2 -14.85 2.77 31.35
N LYS A 3 -14.72 3.12 30.06
CA LYS A 3 -15.47 4.14 29.30
C LYS A 3 -15.18 5.62 29.56
N PHE A 4 -14.14 6.15 28.91
CA PHE A 4 -14.17 7.49 28.30
C PHE A 4 -13.39 7.43 26.97
N ARG A 5 -14.02 6.86 25.93
CA ARG A 5 -14.53 7.63 24.78
C ARG A 5 -13.46 8.53 24.11
N LEU A 6 -12.44 7.90 23.52
CA LEU A 6 -11.84 8.36 22.27
C LEU A 6 -12.86 8.11 21.13
N HIS A 7 -13.93 8.91 21.12
CA HIS A 7 -15.01 8.83 20.13
C HIS A 7 -15.07 10.09 19.24
N PHE A 8 -13.98 10.85 19.15
CA PHE A 8 -13.95 12.12 18.41
C PHE A 8 -12.95 12.19 17.24
N ALA A 9 -12.30 11.08 16.86
CA ALA A 9 -11.29 11.10 15.80
C ALA A 9 -11.63 10.26 14.56
N VAL A 10 -12.88 9.81 14.41
CA VAL A 10 -13.29 8.95 13.27
C VAL A 10 -14.05 9.72 12.17
N GLU A 11 -14.51 10.96 12.40
CA GLU A 11 -15.45 11.60 11.45
C GLU A 11 -14.99 12.94 10.84
N ALA A 12 -13.70 13.27 10.90
CA ALA A 12 -13.17 14.51 10.29
C ALA A 12 -12.03 14.30 9.27
N LYS A 13 -11.60 13.06 9.02
CA LYS A 13 -10.35 12.78 8.28
C LYS A 13 -10.46 12.67 6.75
N SER A 14 -11.64 12.67 6.14
CA SER A 14 -11.73 12.37 4.70
C SER A 14 -11.67 13.59 3.77
N MET A 15 -12.19 14.76 4.14
CA MET A 15 -12.29 15.88 3.18
C MET A 15 -11.39 17.10 3.45
N ARG A 16 -10.96 17.35 4.70
CA ARG A 16 -10.11 18.51 5.00
C ARG A 16 -8.63 18.27 4.66
N GLY A 17 -8.13 17.06 4.90
CA GLY A 17 -6.74 16.69 4.56
C GLY A 17 -6.48 16.76 3.06
N GLN A 18 -7.39 16.20 2.24
CA GLN A 18 -7.27 16.22 0.78
C GLN A 18 -7.32 17.65 0.19
N ARG A 19 -8.13 18.56 0.76
CA ARG A 19 -8.18 19.96 0.31
C ARG A 19 -6.94 20.76 0.70
N LEU A 20 -6.38 20.48 1.89
CA LEU A 20 -5.14 21.11 2.34
C LEU A 20 -3.95 20.64 1.49
N LEU A 21 -3.85 19.33 1.23
CA LEU A 21 -2.87 18.76 0.30
C LEU A 21 -3.03 19.33 -1.10
N LYS A 22 -4.26 19.38 -1.65
CA LYS A 22 -4.48 19.95 -2.99
C LYS A 22 -4.06 21.42 -3.07
N ARG A 23 -4.22 22.19 -2.00
CA ARG A 23 -3.77 23.60 -1.91
C ARG A 23 -2.26 23.76 -1.73
N LEU A 24 -1.62 22.88 -0.97
CA LEU A 24 -0.17 22.86 -0.78
C LEU A 24 0.56 22.37 -2.04
N LEU A 25 -0.07 21.46 -2.80
CA LEU A 25 0.48 20.87 -4.02
C LEU A 25 0.21 21.69 -5.30
N SER A 26 -0.80 22.56 -5.31
CA SER A 26 -1.18 23.33 -6.50
C SER A 26 -0.36 24.61 -6.70
N GLY A 27 0.60 24.94 -5.83
CA GLY A 27 1.44 26.14 -5.92
C GLY A 27 0.61 27.43 -6.08
N GLY A 28 0.27 28.09 -4.97
CA GLY A 28 -0.67 29.22 -4.88
C GLY A 28 -0.65 30.22 -6.05
N SER A 29 -1.37 29.92 -7.12
CA SER A 29 -1.41 30.70 -8.37
C SER A 29 -2.68 31.53 -8.53
N ASP A 30 -3.60 31.48 -7.57
CA ASP A 30 -4.90 32.18 -7.65
C ASP A 30 -4.97 33.54 -6.93
N LEU A 31 -3.86 34.05 -6.37
CA LEU A 31 -3.86 35.39 -5.75
C LEU A 31 -3.05 36.47 -6.48
N SER A 32 -2.42 36.17 -7.63
CA SER A 32 -1.61 37.15 -8.36
C SER A 32 -2.25 37.63 -9.67
N ARG A 33 -3.50 38.09 -9.61
CA ARG A 33 -4.08 39.01 -10.62
C ARG A 33 -5.03 40.01 -9.97
N LYS A 34 -4.48 40.84 -9.08
CA LYS A 34 -5.06 42.16 -8.79
C LYS A 34 -3.94 43.18 -8.52
N LYS A 35 -3.13 43.42 -9.55
CA LYS A 35 -2.45 44.70 -9.79
C LYS A 35 -3.57 45.62 -10.32
N GLU A 36 -3.88 46.78 -9.74
CA GLU A 36 -2.97 47.87 -9.44
C GLU A 36 -3.71 48.99 -8.65
N ARG A 37 -2.91 49.80 -7.94
CA ARG A 37 -3.20 51.13 -7.33
C ARG A 37 -3.66 51.16 -5.88
N ALA A 38 -2.68 51.21 -4.97
CA ALA A 38 -2.46 52.38 -4.12
C ALA A 38 -1.05 52.30 -3.52
N GLU A 39 -0.47 53.47 -3.28
CA GLU A 39 0.94 53.73 -3.01
C GLU A 39 1.38 53.34 -1.59
N GLY A 40 2.67 52.98 -1.47
CA GLY A 40 3.53 53.35 -0.34
C GLY A 40 3.38 52.58 0.98
N HIS A 41 4.25 51.61 1.24
CA HIS A 41 5.05 51.61 2.47
C HIS A 41 6.23 50.64 2.39
N HIS A 42 7.37 51.12 2.87
CA HIS A 42 8.62 50.40 3.08
C HIS A 42 8.51 49.63 4.40
N CYS A 43 8.60 48.30 4.34
CA CYS A 43 8.83 47.44 5.50
C CYS A 43 9.82 46.35 5.08
N ASP A 44 11.10 46.56 5.37
CA ASP A 44 12.06 45.45 5.50
C ASP A 44 11.53 44.51 6.58
N GLY A 45 11.23 43.28 6.16
CA GLY A 45 10.76 42.20 7.00
C GLY A 45 11.15 40.90 6.32
N ASP A 46 12.36 40.46 6.65
CA ASP A 46 12.93 39.14 6.36
C ASP A 46 11.99 38.06 6.95
N GLY A 47 10.95 37.74 6.19
CA GLY A 47 9.99 36.70 6.47
C GLY A 47 10.14 35.67 5.37
N ASP A 48 10.99 34.67 5.61
CA ASP A 48 11.10 33.47 4.80
C ASP A 48 9.70 32.88 4.58
N ASP A 49 9.11 33.23 3.45
CA ASP A 49 7.80 32.75 3.02
C ASP A 49 8.02 31.31 2.60
N VAL A 50 7.86 30.37 3.55
CA VAL A 50 7.87 28.92 3.31
C VAL A 50 6.67 28.61 2.42
N THR A 51 6.83 28.87 1.13
CA THR A 51 5.77 28.85 0.12
C THR A 51 5.58 27.46 -0.47
N SER A 52 6.53 26.55 -0.26
CA SER A 52 6.47 25.17 -0.72
C SER A 52 6.74 24.16 0.39
N MET A 53 6.04 23.03 0.33
CA MET A 53 6.31 21.86 1.18
C MET A 53 7.75 21.36 1.04
N ASP A 54 8.40 21.63 -0.10
CA ASP A 54 9.78 21.26 -0.37
C ASP A 54 10.80 22.09 0.44
N ASP A 55 10.41 23.25 0.98
CA ASP A 55 11.28 24.11 1.79
C ASP A 55 11.33 23.67 3.26
N LEU A 56 10.42 22.77 3.65
CA LEU A 56 10.38 22.24 5.01
C LEU A 56 11.58 21.30 5.28
N PRO A 57 12.05 21.20 6.52
CA PRO A 57 12.97 20.16 6.95
C PRO A 57 12.45 18.75 6.61
N VAL A 58 13.34 17.82 6.25
CA VAL A 58 12.99 16.46 5.79
C VAL A 58 12.17 15.68 6.83
N ASP A 59 12.49 15.83 8.10
CA ASP A 59 11.75 15.24 9.21
C ASP A 59 10.30 15.74 9.27
N VAL A 60 10.08 17.04 9.05
CA VAL A 60 8.73 17.63 8.97
C VAL A 60 7.98 17.14 7.73
N GLN A 61 8.66 17.05 6.58
CA GLN A 61 8.10 16.46 5.36
C GLN A 61 7.65 15.02 5.60
N LEU A 62 8.50 14.19 6.22
CA LEU A 62 8.18 12.81 6.55
C LEU A 62 6.96 12.72 7.48
N VAL A 63 6.88 13.56 8.51
CA VAL A 63 5.72 13.62 9.41
C VAL A 63 4.45 13.94 8.63
N ILE A 64 4.46 14.93 7.73
CA ILE A 64 3.29 15.28 6.90
C ILE A 64 2.82 14.08 6.06
N VAL A 65 3.74 13.32 5.47
CA VAL A 65 3.42 12.13 4.67
C VAL A 65 2.77 11.04 5.50
N THR A 66 3.17 10.89 6.76
CA THR A 66 2.52 9.93 7.65
C THR A 66 1.05 10.27 7.95
N PHE A 67 0.54 11.44 7.54
CA PHE A 67 -0.88 11.75 7.56
C PHE A 67 -1.60 11.50 6.22
N CYS A 68 -0.86 11.20 5.15
CA CYS A 68 -1.41 10.95 3.82
C CYS A 68 -1.72 9.46 3.63
N ASP A 69 -2.79 9.13 2.92
CA ASP A 69 -3.00 7.75 2.44
C ASP A 69 -1.94 7.37 1.39
N ILE A 70 -1.64 6.08 1.27
CA ILE A 70 -0.54 5.62 0.41
C ILE A 70 -0.71 6.01 -1.06
N HIS A 71 -1.95 6.08 -1.57
CA HIS A 71 -2.21 6.48 -2.94
C HIS A 71 -1.87 7.95 -3.16
N SER A 72 -2.23 8.83 -2.21
CA SER A 72 -1.83 10.23 -2.22
C SER A 72 -0.30 10.39 -2.21
N VAL A 73 0.42 9.58 -1.44
CA VAL A 73 1.90 9.61 -1.40
C VAL A 73 2.52 9.14 -2.72
N CYS A 74 2.02 8.02 -3.27
CA CYS A 74 2.49 7.51 -4.57
C CYS A 74 2.21 8.50 -5.71
N ASN A 75 1.04 9.14 -5.70
CA ASN A 75 0.69 10.17 -6.69
C ASN A 75 1.55 11.43 -6.52
N LEU A 76 1.88 11.81 -5.29
CA LEU A 76 2.80 12.92 -5.03
C LEU A 76 4.20 12.62 -5.61
N ALA A 77 4.67 11.38 -5.46
CA ALA A 77 5.96 10.95 -5.97
C ALA A 77 6.01 10.78 -7.50
N SER A 78 4.89 10.50 -8.17
CA SER A 78 4.85 10.50 -9.64
C SER A 78 4.89 11.91 -10.23
N LEU A 79 4.44 12.90 -9.47
CA LEU A 79 4.36 14.30 -9.89
C LEU A 79 5.57 15.15 -9.48
N ASN A 80 6.38 14.72 -8.50
CA ASN A 80 7.52 15.49 -8.02
C ASN A 80 8.76 14.61 -7.76
N ARG A 81 9.88 14.94 -8.42
CA ARG A 81 11.15 14.19 -8.36
C ARG A 81 11.70 14.05 -6.94
N ARG A 82 11.60 15.10 -6.12
CA ARG A 82 12.07 15.07 -4.73
C ARG A 82 11.28 14.07 -3.91
N TRP A 83 9.98 13.99 -4.12
CA TRP A 83 9.09 13.03 -3.47
C TRP A 83 9.34 11.60 -3.97
N ASN A 84 9.65 11.43 -5.26
CA ASN A 84 10.12 10.16 -5.80
C ASN A 84 11.40 9.66 -5.11
N GLU A 85 12.39 10.53 -4.95
CA GLU A 85 13.63 10.21 -4.24
C GLU A 85 13.37 9.91 -2.75
N MET A 86 12.42 10.60 -2.13
CA MET A 86 12.05 10.33 -0.74
C MET A 86 11.31 9.00 -0.56
N LEU A 87 10.48 8.58 -1.52
CA LEU A 87 9.89 7.24 -1.53
C LEU A 87 10.95 6.13 -1.66
N LYS A 88 12.17 6.42 -2.11
CA LYS A 88 13.24 5.41 -2.11
C LYS A 88 13.85 5.21 -0.71
N ARG A 89 13.51 6.07 0.26
CA ARG A 89 14.09 6.02 1.60
C ARG A 89 13.39 4.97 2.48
N PRO A 90 14.15 4.02 3.08
CA PRO A 90 13.62 3.02 4.03
C PRO A 90 12.81 3.61 5.20
N ILE A 91 13.24 4.76 5.71
CA ILE A 91 12.65 5.37 6.91
C ILE A 91 11.18 5.75 6.72
N LEU A 92 10.80 6.22 5.53
CA LEU A 92 9.43 6.62 5.23
C LEU A 92 8.51 5.39 5.26
N TRP A 93 8.89 4.34 4.55
CA TRP A 93 8.13 3.10 4.52
C TRP A 93 8.05 2.42 5.88
N ARG A 94 9.12 2.47 6.69
CA ARG A 94 9.07 2.01 8.09
C ARG A 94 8.01 2.76 8.89
N GLN A 95 7.93 4.09 8.77
CA GLN A 95 6.92 4.88 9.45
C GLN A 95 5.50 4.58 8.96
N LEU A 96 5.31 4.43 7.65
CA LEU A 96 4.02 4.04 7.07
C LEU A 96 3.61 2.63 7.52
N CYS A 97 4.53 1.66 7.53
CA CYS A 97 4.30 0.31 8.05
C CYS A 97 3.87 0.32 9.52
N GLY A 98 4.58 1.05 10.38
CA GLY A 98 4.23 1.17 11.80
C GLY A 98 2.86 1.81 12.01
N ARG A 99 2.52 2.84 11.22
CA ARG A 99 1.22 3.51 11.27
C ARG A 99 0.07 2.59 10.87
N ASP A 100 0.21 1.88 9.75
CA ASP A 100 -0.90 1.18 9.11
C ASP A 100 -1.11 -0.25 9.59
N PHE A 101 -0.06 -0.87 10.13
CA PHE A 101 -0.04 -2.31 10.42
C PHE A 101 0.55 -2.66 11.80
N ASP A 102 0.94 -1.67 12.61
CA ASP A 102 1.52 -1.88 13.96
C ASP A 102 2.75 -2.82 13.97
N ILE A 103 3.57 -2.75 12.91
CA ILE A 103 4.66 -3.70 12.64
C ILE A 103 5.93 -3.39 13.42
N VAL A 104 6.50 -4.43 14.06
CA VAL A 104 7.86 -4.47 14.64
C VAL A 104 8.88 -5.20 13.73
N ILE A 105 8.41 -5.86 12.66
CA ILE A 105 9.21 -6.71 11.77
C ILE A 105 10.15 -5.86 10.88
N LEU A 106 11.43 -6.20 10.89
CA LEU A 106 12.45 -5.63 9.99
C LEU A 106 12.46 -6.42 8.67
N PRO A 107 12.53 -5.76 7.50
CA PRO A 107 12.76 -6.45 6.24
C PRO A 107 14.05 -7.25 6.31
N SER A 108 14.06 -8.43 5.68
CA SER A 108 15.30 -9.14 5.39
C SER A 108 16.16 -8.31 4.44
N ALA A 109 17.46 -8.62 4.36
CA ALA A 109 18.39 -7.93 3.46
C ALA A 109 17.98 -7.97 1.98
N GLU A 110 17.06 -8.87 1.61
CA GLU A 110 16.61 -9.10 0.24
C GLU A 110 15.31 -8.35 -0.12
N CYS A 111 14.64 -7.72 0.86
CA CYS A 111 13.32 -7.11 0.68
C CYS A 111 13.34 -5.61 1.02
N THR A 112 12.86 -4.77 0.12
CA THR A 112 12.68 -3.33 0.39
C THR A 112 11.47 -3.10 1.30
N TRP A 113 11.52 -2.06 2.13
CA TRP A 113 10.36 -1.69 2.95
C TRP A 113 9.09 -1.40 2.13
N HIS A 114 9.24 -0.96 0.88
CA HIS A 114 8.13 -0.82 -0.07
C HIS A 114 7.47 -2.16 -0.39
N GLN A 115 8.25 -3.22 -0.59
CA GLN A 115 7.74 -4.58 -0.80
C GLN A 115 7.07 -5.14 0.46
N VAL A 116 7.61 -4.86 1.66
CA VAL A 116 6.99 -5.21 2.94
C VAL A 116 5.67 -4.47 3.13
N TYR A 117 5.63 -3.16 2.89
CA TYR A 117 4.40 -2.39 3.02
C TYR A 117 3.32 -2.93 2.08
N LYS A 118 3.69 -3.23 0.83
CA LYS A 118 2.79 -3.82 -0.18
C LYS A 118 2.25 -5.19 0.21
N SER A 119 3.03 -6.04 0.88
CA SER A 119 2.53 -7.35 1.30
C SER A 119 1.55 -7.27 2.47
N MET A 120 1.56 -6.18 3.25
CA MET A 120 0.82 -6.09 4.51
C MET A 120 -0.53 -5.37 4.40
N ILE A 121 -0.86 -4.82 3.23
CA ILE A 121 -2.16 -4.16 3.00
C ILE A 121 -3.32 -5.19 3.11
N PRO A 122 -4.35 -4.95 3.95
CA PRO A 122 -5.55 -5.78 4.02
C PRO A 122 -6.24 -5.95 2.67
N PHE A 123 -6.79 -7.14 2.42
CA PHE A 123 -7.51 -7.48 1.20
C PHE A 123 -8.65 -6.50 0.89
N ASP A 124 -9.29 -5.97 1.93
CA ASP A 124 -10.43 -5.06 1.80
C ASP A 124 -10.01 -3.61 1.49
N ARG A 125 -8.74 -3.27 1.72
CA ARG A 125 -8.18 -1.93 1.46
C ARG A 125 -7.35 -1.85 0.19
N ASP A 126 -6.89 -2.98 -0.33
CA ASP A 126 -6.20 -3.06 -1.62
C ASP A 126 -6.60 -4.33 -2.38
N GLU A 127 -7.85 -4.33 -2.84
CA GLU A 127 -8.35 -5.33 -3.78
C GLU A 127 -7.44 -5.41 -5.01
N HIS A 128 -6.75 -4.33 -5.38
CA HIS A 128 -5.82 -4.29 -6.50
C HIS A 128 -4.53 -5.09 -6.28
N HIS A 129 -3.93 -5.08 -5.09
CA HIS A 129 -2.72 -5.88 -4.83
C HIS A 129 -3.01 -7.37 -4.75
N PHE A 130 -4.17 -7.74 -4.20
CA PHE A 130 -4.69 -9.11 -4.35
C PHE A 130 -4.98 -9.44 -5.82
N GLN A 131 -5.58 -8.51 -6.58
CA GLN A 131 -5.83 -8.70 -8.01
C GLN A 131 -4.54 -8.95 -8.79
N ARG A 132 -3.42 -8.33 -8.41
CA ARG A 132 -2.13 -8.53 -9.09
C ARG A 132 -1.61 -9.96 -8.96
N CYS A 133 -1.90 -10.68 -7.89
CA CYS A 133 -1.59 -12.11 -7.79
C CYS A 133 -2.81 -13.01 -8.07
N PHE A 134 -3.93 -12.44 -8.51
CA PHE A 134 -5.16 -13.14 -8.85
C PHE A 134 -5.33 -13.29 -10.36
N TYR A 135 -5.24 -14.52 -10.86
CA TYR A 135 -5.25 -14.84 -12.29
C TYR A 135 -6.67 -15.03 -12.85
N GLY A 136 -7.68 -14.42 -12.22
CA GLY A 136 -9.07 -14.60 -12.61
C GLY A 136 -9.55 -16.05 -12.48
N ALA A 137 -10.58 -16.41 -13.25
CA ALA A 137 -11.08 -17.78 -13.30
C ALA A 137 -10.07 -18.68 -14.02
N MET A 138 -9.39 -19.56 -13.27
CA MET A 138 -8.35 -20.43 -13.80
C MET A 138 -8.53 -21.86 -13.30
N ARG A 139 -8.53 -22.80 -14.24
CA ARG A 139 -8.59 -24.24 -13.95
C ARG A 139 -7.27 -24.74 -13.35
N VAL A 140 -7.35 -25.80 -12.56
CA VAL A 140 -6.20 -26.48 -11.95
C VAL A 140 -5.08 -26.78 -12.95
N GLY A 141 -5.42 -27.28 -14.15
CA GLY A 141 -4.42 -27.56 -15.19
C GLY A 141 -3.64 -26.32 -15.66
N ALA A 142 -4.33 -25.18 -15.85
CA ALA A 142 -3.68 -23.93 -16.22
C ALA A 142 -2.80 -23.37 -15.09
N ALA A 143 -3.23 -23.53 -13.84
CA ALA A 143 -2.42 -23.18 -12.67
C ALA A 143 -1.14 -24.03 -12.61
N ASN A 144 -1.24 -25.33 -12.88
CA ASN A 144 -0.08 -26.22 -12.95
C ASN A 144 0.91 -25.77 -14.03
N THR A 145 0.42 -25.44 -15.23
CA THR A 145 1.29 -24.92 -16.30
C THR A 145 1.95 -23.60 -15.92
N THR A 146 1.22 -22.69 -15.25
CA THR A 146 1.74 -21.38 -14.83
C THR A 146 2.85 -21.51 -13.78
N LEU A 147 2.68 -22.44 -12.84
CA LEU A 147 3.61 -22.71 -11.74
C LEU A 147 4.71 -23.72 -12.10
N PHE A 148 4.62 -24.37 -13.26
CA PHE A 148 5.61 -25.38 -13.67
C PHE A 148 7.00 -24.76 -13.84
N GLY A 149 8.00 -25.40 -13.23
CA GLY A 149 9.39 -24.93 -13.26
C GLY A 149 9.67 -23.66 -12.44
N ARG A 150 8.69 -23.14 -11.69
CA ARG A 150 8.87 -21.98 -10.82
C ARG A 150 9.61 -22.36 -9.53
N PRO A 151 10.34 -21.41 -8.90
CA PRO A 151 10.99 -21.66 -7.61
C PRO A 151 10.02 -22.11 -6.53
N ARG A 152 10.53 -22.82 -5.52
CA ARG A 152 9.76 -23.20 -4.32
C ARG A 152 9.14 -21.98 -3.67
N GLY A 153 7.93 -22.15 -3.17
CA GLY A 153 7.13 -21.07 -2.57
C GLY A 153 6.56 -20.08 -3.57
N SER A 154 6.70 -20.32 -4.87
CA SER A 154 5.95 -19.56 -5.89
C SER A 154 4.47 -19.83 -5.77
N PHE A 155 3.63 -18.80 -5.74
CA PHE A 155 2.19 -18.97 -5.60
C PHE A 155 1.35 -17.96 -6.39
N ILE A 156 0.10 -18.33 -6.67
CA ILE A 156 -0.94 -17.51 -7.29
C ILE A 156 -2.27 -17.72 -6.59
N PHE A 157 -3.14 -16.71 -6.64
CA PHE A 157 -4.57 -16.87 -6.39
C PHE A 157 -5.32 -17.02 -7.70
N ARG A 158 -6.42 -17.75 -7.66
CA ARG A 158 -7.32 -17.93 -8.81
C ARG A 158 -8.75 -18.18 -8.36
N GLY A 159 -9.69 -17.89 -9.24
CA GLY A 159 -11.08 -18.29 -9.12
C GLY A 159 -11.27 -19.73 -9.60
N SER A 160 -12.01 -20.52 -8.83
CA SER A 160 -12.55 -21.80 -9.29
C SER A 160 -13.66 -21.57 -10.32
N SER A 161 -13.98 -22.59 -11.11
CA SER A 161 -15.14 -22.55 -12.02
C SER A 161 -16.48 -22.42 -11.29
N ARG A 162 -16.50 -22.62 -9.97
CA ARG A 162 -17.67 -22.49 -9.09
C ARG A 162 -17.74 -21.15 -8.38
N GLY A 163 -16.80 -20.23 -8.65
CA GLY A 163 -16.76 -18.89 -8.06
C GLY A 163 -16.02 -18.80 -6.71
N ASP A 164 -15.44 -19.90 -6.22
CA ASP A 164 -14.60 -19.86 -5.02
C ASP A 164 -13.22 -19.28 -5.35
N ARG A 165 -12.51 -18.81 -4.32
CA ARG A 165 -11.09 -18.51 -4.47
C ARG A 165 -10.27 -19.75 -4.14
N GLU A 166 -9.16 -19.93 -4.84
CA GLU A 166 -8.20 -21.01 -4.63
C GLU A 166 -6.80 -20.42 -4.65
N LEU A 167 -5.97 -20.88 -3.72
CA LEU A 167 -4.53 -20.63 -3.68
C LEU A 167 -3.82 -21.82 -4.33
N SER A 168 -2.88 -21.55 -5.23
CA SER A 168 -2.02 -22.59 -5.81
C SER A 168 -0.55 -22.22 -5.62
N TRP A 169 0.28 -23.16 -5.17
CA TRP A 169 1.69 -22.89 -4.87
C TRP A 169 2.61 -24.07 -5.16
N VAL A 170 3.90 -23.80 -5.27
CA VAL A 170 4.96 -24.81 -5.43
C VAL A 170 5.49 -25.21 -4.05
N ASP A 171 5.27 -26.47 -3.66
CA ASP A 171 5.74 -27.02 -2.38
C ASP A 171 7.26 -27.23 -2.33
N GLU A 172 7.76 -27.67 -1.17
CA GLU A 172 9.18 -27.97 -0.93
C GLU A 172 9.75 -29.04 -1.88
N ARG A 173 8.89 -29.90 -2.45
CA ARG A 173 9.26 -30.95 -3.40
C ARG A 173 9.15 -30.49 -4.85
N GLY A 174 8.84 -29.21 -5.09
CA GLY A 174 8.64 -28.67 -6.43
C GLY A 174 7.30 -29.07 -7.06
N ARG A 175 6.36 -29.59 -6.28
CA ARG A 175 5.03 -30.00 -6.77
C ARG A 175 4.04 -28.86 -6.58
N VAL A 176 3.13 -28.72 -7.53
CA VAL A 176 2.05 -27.76 -7.39
C VAL A 176 0.97 -28.31 -6.45
N ARG A 177 0.60 -27.51 -5.45
CA ARG A 177 -0.45 -27.76 -4.48
C ARG A 177 -1.58 -26.75 -4.69
N HIS A 178 -2.77 -27.13 -4.27
CA HIS A 178 -3.96 -26.29 -4.36
C HIS A 178 -4.71 -26.33 -3.04
N ASN A 179 -5.16 -25.17 -2.58
CA ASN A 179 -5.99 -25.04 -1.40
C ASN A 179 -7.19 -24.16 -1.76
N ARG A 180 -8.38 -24.65 -1.44
CA ARG A 180 -9.60 -23.87 -1.64
C ARG A 180 -9.74 -22.90 -0.49
N MET A 181 -10.14 -21.68 -0.81
CA MET A 181 -10.31 -20.60 0.14
C MET A 181 -11.77 -20.17 0.17
N ARG A 182 -12.43 -20.47 1.29
CA ARG A 182 -13.82 -20.08 1.54
C ARG A 182 -13.85 -18.66 2.08
N LYS A 183 -14.67 -17.80 1.47
CA LYS A 183 -14.92 -16.45 1.97
C LYS A 183 -15.84 -16.51 3.19
N THR A 184 -15.47 -15.81 4.25
CA THR A 184 -16.27 -15.60 5.47
C THR A 184 -16.58 -14.11 5.62
N LEU A 185 -17.30 -13.73 6.69
CA LEU A 185 -17.54 -12.32 7.02
C LEU A 185 -16.25 -11.60 7.46
N GLU A 186 -15.26 -12.35 7.93
CA GLU A 186 -14.03 -11.82 8.53
C GLU A 186 -12.81 -11.99 7.62
N GLY A 187 -12.93 -12.65 6.47
CA GLY A 187 -11.81 -12.86 5.54
C GLY A 187 -11.94 -14.12 4.70
N TYR A 188 -10.83 -14.82 4.51
CA TYR A 188 -10.77 -16.11 3.80
C TYR A 188 -10.24 -17.20 4.71
N VAL A 189 -10.80 -18.41 4.66
CA VAL A 189 -10.30 -19.58 5.40
C VAL A 189 -9.90 -20.64 4.39
N GLY A 190 -8.73 -21.25 4.58
CA GLY A 190 -8.23 -22.32 3.72
C GLY A 190 -8.79 -23.68 4.15
N ASP A 191 -9.37 -24.45 3.22
CA ASP A 191 -9.99 -25.75 3.51
C ASP A 191 -8.99 -26.80 4.03
N HIS A 192 -7.71 -26.70 3.64
CA HIS A 192 -6.65 -27.64 4.01
C HIS A 192 -5.62 -27.07 4.99
N TRP A 193 -5.88 -25.92 5.59
CA TRP A 193 -5.04 -25.40 6.65
C TRP A 193 -5.62 -25.80 8.00
N GLU A 194 -4.74 -26.14 8.95
CA GLU A 194 -5.15 -26.55 10.29
C GLU A 194 -5.77 -25.38 11.08
N ASP A 195 -5.53 -24.15 10.64
CA ASP A 195 -6.12 -22.96 11.25
C ASP A 195 -7.43 -22.55 10.56
N GLU A 196 -8.51 -22.53 11.34
CA GLU A 196 -9.78 -21.95 10.90
C GLU A 196 -9.78 -20.42 11.00
N THR A 197 -8.62 -19.81 11.30
CA THR A 197 -8.46 -18.37 11.45
C THR A 197 -8.67 -17.67 10.09
N PRO A 198 -9.60 -16.72 9.99
CA PRO A 198 -9.79 -15.95 8.76
C PRO A 198 -8.56 -15.09 8.44
N TYR A 199 -8.13 -15.17 7.19
CA TYR A 199 -7.10 -14.34 6.59
C TYR A 199 -7.70 -13.07 6.00
N THR A 200 -7.25 -11.93 6.52
CA THR A 200 -7.69 -10.58 6.12
C THR A 200 -6.71 -9.90 5.17
N SER A 201 -5.49 -10.42 5.03
CA SER A 201 -4.45 -9.84 4.16
C SER A 201 -3.53 -10.90 3.58
N LEU A 202 -2.82 -10.52 2.51
CA LEU A 202 -1.81 -11.39 1.91
C LEU A 202 -0.65 -11.62 2.89
N GLY A 203 -0.27 -10.57 3.61
CA GLY A 203 0.76 -10.63 4.64
C GLY A 203 0.43 -11.60 5.75
N GLN A 204 -0.84 -11.69 6.16
CA GLN A 204 -1.28 -12.67 7.16
C GLN A 204 -1.13 -14.11 6.62
N ILE A 205 -1.51 -14.34 5.36
CA ILE A 205 -1.30 -15.64 4.70
C ILE A 205 0.19 -15.98 4.67
N MET A 206 1.04 -15.06 4.20
CA MET A 206 2.49 -15.30 4.10
C MET A 206 3.17 -15.44 5.48
N SER A 207 2.63 -14.80 6.51
CA SER A 207 3.14 -14.92 7.89
C SER A 207 2.79 -16.26 8.53
N ASN A 208 1.60 -16.80 8.25
CA ASN A 208 1.16 -18.09 8.79
C ASN A 208 1.65 -19.27 7.96
N HIS A 209 1.90 -19.05 6.66
CA HIS A 209 2.37 -20.05 5.70
C HIS A 209 3.73 -19.62 5.14
N PRO A 210 4.82 -19.83 5.90
CA PRO A 210 6.16 -19.39 5.53
C PRO A 210 6.69 -20.06 4.25
N GLU A 211 6.06 -21.13 3.79
CA GLU A 211 6.34 -21.73 2.48
C GLU A 211 5.90 -20.84 1.31
N LEU A 212 5.01 -19.86 1.51
CA LEU A 212 4.49 -18.97 0.49
C LEU A 212 5.34 -17.69 0.40
N THR A 213 6.48 -17.78 -0.27
CA THR A 213 7.47 -16.69 -0.28
C THR A 213 7.44 -15.84 -1.53
N ASN A 214 6.97 -16.38 -2.66
CA ASN A 214 7.14 -15.78 -3.99
C ASN A 214 5.79 -15.57 -4.69
N PRO A 215 5.03 -14.50 -4.39
CA PRO A 215 3.81 -14.19 -5.13
C PRO A 215 4.16 -13.94 -6.60
N LEU A 216 3.54 -14.70 -7.51
CA LEU A 216 3.65 -14.45 -8.93
C LEU A 216 2.60 -13.43 -9.33
N TYR A 217 3.04 -12.26 -9.75
CA TYR A 217 2.14 -11.21 -10.21
C TYR A 217 1.80 -11.39 -11.69
N ASP A 218 0.53 -11.26 -12.05
CA ASP A 218 0.06 -11.19 -13.42
C ASP A 218 0.52 -9.86 -14.04
N LEU A 219 1.57 -9.95 -14.86
CA LEU A 219 2.17 -8.81 -15.55
C LEU A 219 1.28 -8.24 -16.67
N SER A 220 0.18 -8.91 -17.02
CA SER A 220 -0.81 -8.31 -17.91
C SER A 220 -1.55 -7.13 -17.25
N MET A 221 -1.52 -7.03 -15.91
CA MET A 221 -2.17 -5.96 -15.15
C MET A 221 -1.23 -4.80 -14.75
N THR A 222 0.06 -4.83 -15.10
CA THR A 222 1.06 -3.83 -14.63
C THR A 222 1.05 -2.47 -15.33
N GLN A 223 0.02 -2.11 -16.10
CA GLN A 223 0.00 -0.83 -16.85
C GLN A 223 -0.06 0.46 -16.00
N TRP A 224 -0.13 0.40 -14.67
CA TRP A 224 -0.52 1.55 -13.83
C TRP A 224 0.54 2.11 -12.88
N PHE A 225 1.77 1.60 -12.88
CA PHE A 225 2.86 2.24 -12.13
C PHE A 225 4.02 2.55 -13.07
N PRO A 226 4.42 3.83 -13.24
CA PRO A 226 5.67 4.13 -13.92
C PRO A 226 6.83 3.61 -13.06
N ASP A 227 7.81 3.00 -13.73
CA ASP A 227 9.06 2.48 -13.15
C ASP A 227 9.85 3.54 -12.35
#